data_AF-A0A9X4QZW4-F1
#
_entry.id   AF-A0A9X4QZW4-F1
#
_cell.length_a   1.000
_cell.length_b   1.000
_cell.length_c   1.000
_cell.angle_alpha   90.00
_cell.angle_beta   90.00
_cell.angle_gamma   90.00
#
_symmetry.space_group_name_H-M   'P 1'
#
loop_
_entity.id
_entity.type
_entity.pdbx_description
1 polymer ?
#
loop_
_entity_poly.entity_id
_entity_poly.type
_entity_poly.pdbx_seq_one_letter_code
_entity_poly.pdbx_strand_id
1 'polypeptide(L)'
;MKKIEAIVIATLLIVVSGVSLNIMLMLSVSILDNSSALIYYIIFMLIFIISFIGLPTLLVMYLFKKHLRIWYLQIFNYKRLIFIFIIILPFSLFLIGKAATTEYFIVAICEEFLFRHILLILLLSVFNKSSSFIIGSFLFSLILHINGDLIVNLCTKFPSSLIMYWLADKYKLQDAIAFHWLYNILIYKFC
;
A
#
# COMPACT_ATOMS: atom_id res chain seq x y z
N MET A 1 -21.15 -8.33 -10.20
CA MET A 1 -20.41 -7.09 -10.54
C MET A 1 -19.89 -7.24 -11.95
N LYS A 2 -20.13 -6.25 -12.81
CA LYS A 2 -19.59 -6.22 -14.18
C LYS A 2 -18.11 -5.82 -14.16
N LYS A 3 -17.37 -6.15 -15.23
CA LYS A 3 -15.93 -5.85 -15.37
C LYS A 3 -15.62 -4.36 -15.20
N ILE A 4 -16.42 -3.51 -15.83
CA ILE A 4 -16.24 -2.05 -15.78
C ILE A 4 -16.52 -1.53 -14.36
N GLU A 5 -17.59 -1.99 -13.72
CA GLU A 5 -17.92 -1.61 -12.34
C GLU A 5 -16.78 -1.91 -11.38
N ALA A 6 -16.12 -3.07 -11.52
CA ALA A 6 -14.98 -3.45 -10.69
C ALA A 6 -13.82 -2.46 -10.82
N ILE A 7 -13.48 -2.07 -12.07
CA ILE A 7 -12.40 -1.10 -12.32
C ILE A 7 -12.77 0.28 -11.77
N VAL A 8 -14.02 0.72 -11.94
CA VAL A 8 -14.50 2.01 -11.42
C VAL A 8 -14.42 2.03 -9.89
N ILE A 9 -14.90 0.97 -9.22
CA ILE A 9 -14.84 0.89 -7.76
C ILE A 9 -13.37 0.84 -7.28
N ALA A 10 -12.51 0.06 -7.94
CA ALA A 10 -11.09 0.02 -7.61
C ALA A 10 -10.42 1.41 -7.71
N THR A 11 -10.73 2.14 -8.79
CA THR A 11 -10.22 3.50 -9.00
C THR A 11 -10.74 4.46 -7.94
N LEU A 12 -12.03 4.40 -7.60
CA LEU A 12 -12.63 5.21 -6.55
C LEU A 12 -12.00 4.95 -5.18
N LEU A 13 -11.71 3.69 -4.85
CA LEU A 13 -11.04 3.34 -3.58
C LEU A 13 -9.66 4.00 -3.49
N ILE A 14 -8.88 3.97 -4.57
CA ILE A 14 -7.55 4.61 -4.62
C ILE A 14 -7.67 6.13 -4.46
N VAL A 15 -8.60 6.75 -5.18
CA VAL A 15 -8.83 8.19 -5.11
C VAL A 15 -9.26 8.61 -3.71
N VAL A 16 -10.19 7.88 -3.10
CA VAL A 16 -10.63 8.15 -1.72
C VAL A 16 -9.48 8.01 -0.74
N SER A 17 -8.65 6.96 -0.84
CA SER A 17 -7.46 6.79 0.00
C SER A 17 -6.46 7.93 -0.13
N GLY A 18 -6.16 8.34 -1.37
CA GLY A 18 -5.22 9.44 -1.62
C GLY A 18 -5.75 10.79 -1.14
N VAL A 19 -7.02 11.08 -1.39
CA VAL A 19 -7.67 12.33 -0.93
C VAL A 19 -7.77 12.36 0.59
N SER A 20 -8.21 11.26 1.23
CA SER A 20 -8.29 11.20 2.70
C SER A 20 -6.93 11.36 3.35
N LEU A 21 -5.90 10.71 2.80
CA LEU A 21 -4.52 10.85 3.28
C LEU A 21 -4.10 12.33 3.26
N ASN A 22 -4.23 13.00 2.12
CA ASN A 22 -3.80 14.39 1.97
C ASN A 22 -4.57 15.35 2.88
N ILE A 23 -5.90 15.20 2.98
CA ILE A 23 -6.72 16.04 3.87
C ILE A 23 -6.33 15.83 5.33
N MET A 24 -6.19 14.57 5.77
CA MET A 24 -5.85 14.27 7.15
C MET A 24 -4.43 14.72 7.51
N LEU A 25 -3.47 14.56 6.61
CA LEU A 25 -2.10 15.06 6.82
C LEU A 25 -2.07 16.59 6.92
N MET A 26 -2.77 17.30 6.03
CA MET A 26 -2.88 18.75 6.08
C MET A 26 -3.47 19.24 7.41
N LEU A 27 -4.57 18.62 7.87
CA LEU A 27 -5.18 18.94 9.16
C LEU A 27 -4.22 18.64 10.32
N SER A 28 -3.51 17.51 10.26
CA SER A 28 -2.57 17.13 11.32
C SER A 28 -1.47 18.17 11.50
N VAL A 29 -0.86 18.66 10.41
CA VAL A 29 0.18 19.70 10.47
C VAL A 29 -0.36 20.97 11.12
N SER A 30 -1.56 21.41 10.75
CA SER A 30 -2.18 22.62 11.30
C SER A 30 -2.50 22.54 12.80
N ILE A 31 -2.85 21.35 13.30
CA ILE A 31 -3.24 21.12 14.70
C ILE A 31 -2.00 20.89 15.58
N LEU A 32 -0.93 20.34 15.01
CA LEU A 32 0.22 19.79 15.74
C LEU A 32 1.49 20.65 15.66
N ASP A 33 1.38 21.90 15.21
CA ASP A 33 2.51 22.79 14.89
C ASP A 33 3.55 22.92 16.04
N ASN A 34 3.12 22.79 17.30
CA ASN A 34 3.99 22.83 18.50
C ASN A 34 4.14 21.48 19.24
N SER A 35 3.75 20.38 18.62
CA SER A 35 3.81 19.05 19.24
C SER A 35 5.21 18.41 19.12
N SER A 36 5.47 17.38 19.92
CA SER A 36 6.74 16.64 19.82
C SER A 36 6.78 15.78 18.56
N ALA A 37 7.99 15.56 18.03
CA ALA A 37 8.21 14.72 16.84
C ALA A 37 7.60 13.31 17.00
N LEU A 38 7.62 12.73 18.21
CA LEU A 38 7.01 11.44 18.49
C LEU A 38 5.49 11.44 18.20
N ILE A 39 4.79 12.48 18.63
CA ILE A 39 3.34 12.61 18.44
C ILE A 39 3.02 12.74 16.95
N TYR A 40 3.81 13.52 16.22
CA TYR A 40 3.70 13.63 14.77
C TYR A 40 3.82 12.27 14.07
N TYR A 41 4.85 11.48 14.40
CA TYR A 41 5.03 10.15 13.81
C TYR A 41 3.85 9.21 14.13
N ILE A 42 3.35 9.19 15.37
CA ILE A 42 2.20 8.35 15.73
C ILE A 42 0.98 8.74 14.89
N ILE A 43 0.72 10.03 14.74
CA ILE A 43 -0.42 10.53 13.98
C ILE A 43 -0.25 10.24 12.49
N PHE A 44 0.94 10.43 11.93
CA PHE A 44 1.28 10.04 10.56
C PHE A 44 0.95 8.56 10.29
N MET A 45 1.41 7.66 11.17
CA MET A 45 1.15 6.23 11.07
C MET A 45 -0.35 5.92 11.09
N LEU A 46 -1.10 6.54 12.02
CA LEU A 46 -2.54 6.36 12.13
C LEU A 46 -3.27 6.85 10.88
N ILE A 47 -2.89 8.00 10.34
CA ILE A 47 -3.50 8.56 9.13
C ILE A 47 -3.31 7.62 7.93
N PHE A 48 -2.11 7.06 7.76
CA PHE A 48 -1.82 6.09 6.71
C PHE A 48 -2.68 4.83 6.85
N ILE A 49 -2.75 4.26 8.05
CA ILE A 49 -3.56 3.07 8.34
C ILE A 49 -5.04 3.36 8.06
N ILE A 50 -5.57 4.49 8.52
CA ILE A 50 -6.97 4.87 8.30
C ILE A 50 -7.25 5.05 6.80
N SER A 51 -6.37 5.75 6.08
CA SER A 51 -6.59 6.12 4.68
C SER A 51 -6.47 4.96 3.71
N PHE A 52 -5.52 4.05 3.91
CA PHE A 52 -5.23 2.97 2.96
C PHE A 52 -5.77 1.61 3.39
N ILE A 53 -6.04 1.40 4.69
CA ILE A 53 -6.56 0.14 5.21
C ILE A 53 -7.99 0.34 5.72
N GLY A 54 -8.20 1.23 6.69
CA GLY A 54 -9.48 1.39 7.38
C GLY A 54 -10.62 1.79 6.44
N LEU A 55 -10.50 2.95 5.79
CA LEU A 55 -11.52 3.51 4.90
C LEU A 55 -11.84 2.58 3.71
N PRO A 56 -10.85 2.07 2.93
CA PRO A 56 -11.12 1.18 1.81
C PRO A 56 -11.80 -0.12 2.25
N THR A 57 -11.38 -0.67 3.39
CA THR A 57 -12.01 -1.88 3.93
C THR A 57 -13.47 -1.64 4.29
N LEU A 58 -13.77 -0.55 5.00
CA LEU A 58 -15.15 -0.19 5.38
C LEU A 58 -16.04 0.04 4.15
N LEU A 59 -15.52 0.73 3.13
CA LEU A 59 -16.24 0.94 1.87
C LEU A 59 -16.54 -0.38 1.15
N VAL A 60 -15.55 -1.27 1.04
CA VAL A 60 -15.75 -2.59 0.44
C VAL A 60 -16.75 -3.42 1.23
N MET A 61 -16.71 -3.40 2.56
CA MET A 61 -17.72 -4.09 3.38
C MET A 61 -19.13 -3.58 3.13
N TYR A 62 -19.29 -2.25 3.09
CA TYR A 62 -20.57 -1.61 2.84
C TYR A 62 -21.12 -1.98 1.46
N LEU A 63 -20.28 -1.95 0.43
CA LEU A 63 -20.66 -2.25 -0.95
C LEU A 63 -21.01 -3.74 -1.17
N PHE A 64 -20.26 -4.66 -0.57
CA PHE A 64 -20.40 -6.10 -0.85
C PHE A 64 -21.16 -6.89 0.22
N LYS A 65 -21.57 -6.26 1.34
CA LYS A 65 -22.26 -6.90 2.49
C LYS A 65 -21.56 -8.17 3.00
N LYS A 66 -20.24 -8.29 2.83
CA LYS A 66 -19.46 -9.45 3.27
C LYS A 66 -18.79 -9.19 4.62
N HIS A 67 -18.68 -10.24 5.43
CA HIS A 67 -18.06 -10.17 6.74
C HIS A 67 -16.52 -10.10 6.64
N LEU A 68 -15.90 -9.19 7.40
CA LEU A 68 -14.44 -8.96 7.46
C LEU A 68 -13.61 -10.24 7.59
N ARG A 69 -14.02 -11.16 8.47
CA ARG A 69 -13.20 -12.27 8.94
C ARG A 69 -12.72 -13.21 7.83
N ILE A 70 -13.48 -13.33 6.75
CA ILE A 70 -13.14 -14.21 5.61
C ILE A 70 -12.02 -13.60 4.76
N TRP A 71 -11.94 -12.27 4.69
CA TRP A 71 -10.97 -11.57 3.85
C TRP A 71 -9.56 -11.68 4.45
N TYR A 72 -9.43 -11.67 5.78
CA TYR A 72 -8.13 -11.59 6.45
C TYR A 72 -7.45 -12.92 6.77
N LEU A 73 -8.08 -14.05 6.48
CA LEU A 73 -7.52 -15.37 6.76
C LEU A 73 -6.33 -15.65 5.83
N GLN A 74 -5.15 -15.90 6.42
CA GLN A 74 -3.91 -16.30 5.73
C GLN A 74 -3.30 -15.26 4.78
N ILE A 75 -3.41 -13.97 5.09
CA ILE A 75 -2.70 -12.89 4.37
C ILE A 75 -1.19 -13.00 4.55
N PHE A 76 -0.74 -13.39 5.75
CA PHE A 76 0.67 -13.37 6.14
C PHE A 76 1.19 -14.76 6.49
N ASN A 77 2.45 -15.01 6.18
CA ASN A 77 3.22 -16.09 6.79
C ASN A 77 4.07 -15.50 7.93
N TYR A 78 3.65 -15.69 9.18
CA TYR A 78 4.30 -15.07 10.33
C TYR A 78 5.77 -15.49 10.53
N LYS A 79 6.12 -16.75 10.24
CA LYS A 79 7.52 -17.21 10.35
C LYS A 79 8.41 -16.46 9.36
N ARG A 80 7.95 -16.33 8.11
CA ARG A 80 8.67 -15.59 7.06
C ARG A 80 8.69 -14.09 7.30
N LEU A 81 7.58 -13.53 7.79
CA LEU A 81 7.48 -12.12 8.17
C LEU A 81 8.54 -11.76 9.21
N ILE A 82 8.64 -12.53 10.30
CA ILE A 82 9.63 -12.30 11.35
C ILE A 82 11.05 -12.37 10.79
N PHE A 83 11.36 -13.39 9.98
CA PHE A 83 12.68 -13.55 9.38
C PHE A 83 13.06 -12.35 8.48
N ILE A 84 12.16 -11.94 7.59
CA ILE A 84 12.34 -10.78 6.71
C ILE A 84 12.55 -9.51 7.54
N PHE A 85 11.74 -9.32 8.58
CA PHE A 85 11.79 -8.12 9.41
C PHE A 85 13.12 -8.02 10.18
N ILE A 86 13.63 -9.13 10.71
CA ILE A 86 14.94 -9.18 11.38
C ILE A 86 16.09 -8.79 10.44
N ILE A 87 15.96 -9.04 9.13
CA ILE A 87 17.00 -8.70 8.15
C ILE A 87 16.87 -7.24 7.68
N ILE A 88 15.66 -6.84 7.27
CA ILE A 88 15.47 -5.53 6.62
C ILE A 88 15.48 -4.40 7.64
N LEU A 89 14.98 -4.60 8.87
CA LEU A 89 14.94 -3.53 9.87
C LEU A 89 16.34 -3.02 10.23
N PRO A 90 17.34 -3.85 10.64
CA PRO A 90 18.68 -3.35 10.92
C PRO A 90 19.34 -2.70 9.69
N PHE A 91 19.13 -3.28 8.50
CA PHE A 91 19.66 -2.76 7.24
C PHE A 91 19.10 -1.36 6.93
N SER A 92 17.79 -1.17 7.09
CA SER A 92 17.12 0.12 6.90
C SER A 92 17.60 1.17 7.91
N LEU A 93 17.67 0.81 9.19
CA LEU A 93 18.14 1.70 10.25
C LEU A 93 19.58 2.15 10.02
N PHE A 94 20.43 1.27 9.51
CA PHE A 94 21.82 1.58 9.18
C PHE A 94 21.95 2.54 7.99
N LEU A 95 21.17 2.34 6.93
CA LEU A 95 21.32 3.13 5.69
C LEU A 95 20.66 4.51 5.74
N ILE A 96 19.46 4.60 6.30
CA ILE A 96 18.58 5.78 6.17
C ILE A 96 18.11 6.36 7.51
N GLY A 97 18.44 5.71 8.63
CA GLY A 97 18.10 6.19 9.97
C GLY A 97 16.64 5.94 10.36
N LYS A 98 16.29 6.29 11.62
CA LYS A 98 15.03 5.89 12.27
C LYS A 98 13.78 6.46 11.59
N ALA A 99 13.76 7.77 11.30
CA ALA A 99 12.59 8.47 10.78
C ALA A 99 12.16 7.94 9.40
N ALA A 100 13.08 7.97 8.43
CA ALA A 100 12.82 7.47 7.08
C ALA A 100 12.50 5.97 7.08
N THR A 101 13.14 5.19 7.97
CA THR A 101 12.82 3.77 8.15
C THR A 101 11.36 3.56 8.51
N THR A 102 10.85 4.30 9.50
CA THR A 102 9.46 4.17 9.94
C THR A 102 8.45 4.63 8.88
N GLU A 103 8.74 5.74 8.20
CA GLU A 103 7.89 6.29 7.15
C GLU A 103 7.78 5.34 5.96
N TYR A 104 8.90 4.85 5.44
CA TYR A 104 8.87 3.93 4.30
C TYR A 104 8.28 2.57 4.64
N PHE A 105 8.45 2.11 5.87
CA PHE A 105 7.82 0.88 6.32
C PHE A 105 6.30 0.99 6.35
N ILE A 106 5.76 2.09 6.90
CA ILE A 106 4.30 2.25 6.98
C ILE A 106 3.67 2.48 5.61
N VAL A 107 4.31 3.27 4.74
CA VAL A 107 3.88 3.47 3.36
C VAL A 107 3.81 2.11 2.65
N ALA A 108 4.88 1.31 2.75
CA ALA A 108 4.93 -0.01 2.12
C ALA A 108 3.82 -0.93 2.63
N ILE A 109 3.59 -1.02 3.96
CA ILE A 109 2.49 -1.83 4.50
C ILE A 109 1.14 -1.37 3.95
N CYS A 110 0.86 -0.07 4.05
CA CYS A 110 -0.44 0.50 3.72
C CYS A 110 -0.77 0.38 2.23
N GLU A 111 0.17 0.72 1.36
CA GLU A 111 -0.02 0.60 -0.09
C GLU A 111 -0.13 -0.85 -0.53
N GLU A 112 0.74 -1.74 -0.04
CA GLU A 112 0.65 -3.16 -0.38
C GLU A 112 -0.66 -3.78 0.12
N PHE A 113 -1.14 -3.38 1.30
CA PHE A 113 -2.42 -3.85 1.79
C PHE A 113 -3.58 -3.40 0.88
N LEU A 114 -3.61 -2.13 0.48
CA LEU A 114 -4.64 -1.64 -0.45
C LEU A 114 -4.62 -2.43 -1.77
N PHE A 115 -3.45 -2.55 -2.41
CA PHE A 115 -3.36 -3.08 -3.77
C PHE A 115 -3.36 -4.61 -3.84
N ARG A 116 -2.62 -5.29 -2.96
CA ARG A 116 -2.36 -6.74 -3.05
C ARG A 116 -3.31 -7.53 -2.17
N HIS A 117 -4.09 -6.84 -1.34
CA HIS A 117 -5.18 -7.44 -0.60
C HIS A 117 -6.56 -6.94 -1.07
N ILE A 118 -6.91 -5.69 -0.78
CA ILE A 118 -8.28 -5.18 -0.97
C ILE A 118 -8.65 -5.14 -2.46
N LEU A 119 -7.86 -4.44 -3.26
CA LEU A 119 -8.12 -4.28 -4.70
C LEU A 119 -7.97 -5.60 -5.45
N LEU A 120 -7.00 -6.44 -5.06
CA LEU A 120 -6.80 -7.73 -5.70
C LEU A 120 -8.01 -8.65 -5.54
N ILE A 121 -8.61 -8.74 -4.35
CA ILE A 121 -9.83 -9.53 -4.12
C ILE A 121 -10.98 -9.01 -4.99
N LEU A 122 -11.11 -7.68 -5.08
CA LEU A 122 -12.13 -7.05 -5.90
C LEU A 122 -11.94 -7.40 -7.39
N LEU A 123 -10.72 -7.30 -7.91
CA LEU A 123 -10.42 -7.62 -9.31
C LEU A 123 -10.57 -9.12 -9.62
N LEU A 124 -10.10 -10.01 -8.74
CA LEU A 124 -10.24 -11.46 -8.90
C LEU A 124 -11.69 -11.95 -8.88
N SER A 125 -12.62 -11.17 -8.35
CA SER A 125 -14.05 -11.51 -8.40
C SER A 125 -14.65 -11.43 -9.81
N VAL A 126 -13.96 -10.79 -10.77
CA VAL A 126 -14.48 -10.56 -12.14
C VAL A 126 -13.45 -10.88 -13.24
N PHE A 127 -12.16 -10.75 -12.96
CA PHE A 127 -11.08 -10.99 -13.91
C PHE A 127 -10.29 -12.25 -13.54
N ASN A 128 -9.60 -12.83 -14.53
CA ASN A 128 -8.62 -13.87 -14.26
C ASN A 128 -7.39 -13.27 -13.58
N LYS A 129 -6.59 -14.13 -12.93
CA LYS A 129 -5.43 -13.74 -12.14
C LYS A 129 -4.44 -12.84 -12.89
N SER A 130 -4.03 -13.22 -14.10
CA SER A 130 -3.07 -12.44 -14.88
C SER A 130 -3.61 -11.04 -15.23
N SER A 131 -4.88 -10.95 -15.63
CA SER A 131 -5.50 -9.65 -15.92
C SER A 131 -5.61 -8.79 -14.67
N SER A 132 -5.96 -9.39 -13.51
CA SER A 132 -6.02 -8.66 -12.23
C SER A 132 -4.67 -8.07 -11.85
N PHE A 133 -3.56 -8.78 -12.09
CA PHE A 133 -2.21 -8.27 -11.80
C PHE A 133 -1.85 -7.11 -12.73
N ILE A 134 -2.14 -7.24 -14.02
CA ILE A 134 -1.86 -6.19 -15.02
C ILE A 134 -2.69 -4.94 -14.71
N ILE A 135 -3.99 -5.09 -14.51
CA ILE A 135 -4.90 -3.98 -14.19
C ILE A 135 -4.50 -3.32 -12.87
N GLY A 136 -4.25 -4.11 -11.81
CA GLY A 136 -3.79 -3.60 -10.53
C GLY A 136 -2.46 -2.84 -10.64
N SER A 137 -1.55 -3.29 -11.51
CA SER A 137 -0.28 -2.62 -11.76
C SER A 137 -0.44 -1.28 -12.48
N PHE A 138 -1.37 -1.18 -13.43
CA PHE A 138 -1.74 0.09 -14.05
C PHE A 138 -2.36 1.04 -13.03
N LEU A 139 -3.30 0.56 -12.20
CA LEU A 139 -3.92 1.36 -11.16
C LEU A 139 -2.88 1.91 -10.15
N PHE A 140 -1.91 1.09 -9.77
CA PHE A 140 -0.83 1.51 -8.86
C PHE A 140 0.10 2.56 -9.48
N SER A 141 0.53 2.33 -10.73
CA SER A 141 1.49 3.21 -11.40
C SER A 141 0.88 4.52 -11.89
N LEU A 142 -0.37 4.51 -12.35
CA LEU A 142 -1.01 5.66 -12.99
C LEU A 142 -1.93 6.44 -12.06
N ILE A 143 -2.76 5.75 -11.27
CA ILE A 143 -3.80 6.42 -10.48
C ILE A 143 -3.25 6.90 -9.14
N LEU A 144 -2.59 6.02 -8.38
CA LEU A 144 -2.02 6.42 -7.08
C LEU A 144 -0.92 7.48 -7.26
N HIS A 145 -0.17 7.41 -8.35
CA HIS A 145 0.97 8.28 -8.63
C HIS A 145 0.69 9.28 -9.75
N ILE A 146 -0.57 9.69 -9.91
CA ILE A 146 -1.01 10.59 -10.99
C ILE A 146 -0.25 11.93 -11.02
N ASN A 147 0.29 12.36 -9.87
CA ASN A 147 1.08 13.59 -9.76
C ASN A 147 2.55 13.42 -10.23
N GLY A 148 2.99 12.20 -10.52
CA GLY A 148 4.34 11.91 -11.01
C GLY A 148 4.42 11.91 -12.53
N ASP A 149 5.65 11.85 -13.07
CA ASP A 149 5.87 11.73 -14.51
C ASP A 149 5.32 10.39 -15.05
N LEU A 150 4.51 10.47 -16.10
CA LEU A 150 3.84 9.32 -16.70
C LEU A 150 4.83 8.26 -17.19
N ILE A 151 5.90 8.68 -17.87
CA ILE A 151 6.90 7.78 -18.45
C ILE A 151 7.69 7.12 -17.33
N VAL A 152 8.14 7.89 -16.33
CA VAL A 152 8.85 7.35 -15.16
C VAL A 152 7.97 6.35 -14.43
N ASN A 153 6.69 6.66 -14.21
CA ASN A 153 5.75 5.77 -13.54
C ASN A 153 5.56 4.45 -14.31
N LEU A 154 5.44 4.50 -15.64
CA LEU A 154 5.30 3.30 -16.48
C LEU A 154 6.60 2.48 -16.56
N CYS A 155 7.77 3.13 -16.60
CA CYS A 155 9.05 2.43 -16.73
C CYS A 155 9.55 1.86 -15.39
N THR A 156 9.16 2.43 -14.25
CA THR A 156 9.68 2.03 -12.94
C THR A 156 8.61 1.41 -12.04
N LYS A 157 7.47 2.07 -11.85
CA LYS A 157 6.44 1.65 -10.89
C LYS A 157 5.53 0.54 -11.41
N PHE A 158 5.24 0.52 -12.71
CA PHE A 158 4.47 -0.56 -13.31
C PHE A 158 5.20 -1.92 -13.23
N PRO A 159 6.47 -2.07 -13.68
CA PRO A 159 7.16 -3.36 -13.57
C PRO A 159 7.43 -3.76 -12.12
N SER A 160 7.76 -2.81 -11.22
CA SER A 160 7.91 -3.12 -9.80
C SER A 160 6.59 -3.61 -9.20
N SER A 161 5.46 -3.00 -9.57
CA SER A 161 4.13 -3.44 -9.14
C SER A 161 3.79 -4.85 -9.59
N LEU A 162 4.13 -5.23 -10.82
CA LEU A 162 3.97 -6.60 -11.31
C LEU A 162 4.76 -7.60 -10.47
N ILE A 163 6.02 -7.27 -10.12
CA ILE A 163 6.85 -8.10 -9.24
C ILE A 163 6.18 -8.23 -7.86
N MET A 164 5.68 -7.13 -7.30
CA MET A 164 4.98 -7.13 -6.01
C MET A 164 3.71 -7.98 -6.03
N TYR A 165 2.92 -7.94 -7.11
CA TYR A 165 1.77 -8.85 -7.28
C TYR A 165 2.20 -10.32 -7.32
N TRP A 166 3.27 -10.64 -8.06
CA TRP A 166 3.82 -11.99 -8.11
C TRP A 166 4.34 -12.47 -6.75
N LEU A 167 5.06 -11.61 -6.01
CA LEU A 167 5.56 -11.91 -4.67
C LEU A 167 4.41 -12.15 -3.69
N ALA A 168 3.40 -11.28 -3.68
CA ALA A 168 2.24 -11.41 -2.81
C ALA A 168 1.47 -12.72 -3.06
N ASP A 169 1.38 -13.14 -4.31
CA ASP A 169 0.70 -14.38 -4.68
C ASP A 169 1.50 -15.64 -4.32
N LYS A 170 2.80 -15.66 -4.67
CA LYS A 170 3.65 -16.84 -4.44
C LYS A 170 4.08 -16.99 -2.98
N TYR A 171 4.37 -15.88 -2.32
CA TYR A 171 5.01 -15.86 -1.01
C TYR A 171 4.20 -15.16 0.07
N LYS A 172 3.03 -14.59 -0.22
CA LYS A 172 2.17 -13.81 0.70
C LYS A 172 2.63 -12.35 0.87
N LEU A 173 1.79 -11.56 1.55
CA LEU A 173 1.88 -10.10 1.55
C LEU A 173 3.21 -9.56 2.13
N GLN A 174 3.82 -10.26 3.10
CA GLN A 174 5.06 -9.79 3.72
C GLN A 174 6.22 -9.63 2.73
N ASP A 175 6.27 -10.43 1.66
CA ASP A 175 7.34 -10.37 0.67
C ASP A 175 7.17 -9.19 -0.29
N ALA A 176 5.92 -8.85 -0.64
CA ALA A 176 5.64 -7.63 -1.38
C ALA A 176 5.99 -6.39 -0.56
N ILE A 177 5.62 -6.37 0.74
CA ILE A 177 5.97 -5.28 1.67
C ILE A 177 7.48 -5.14 1.80
N ALA A 178 8.19 -6.26 1.96
CA ALA A 178 9.65 -6.29 2.05
C ALA A 178 10.32 -5.68 0.82
N PHE A 179 9.87 -6.10 -0.37
CA PHE A 179 10.41 -5.60 -1.64
C PHE A 179 10.12 -4.11 -1.81
N HIS A 180 8.90 -3.66 -1.52
CA HIS A 180 8.53 -2.25 -1.59
C HIS A 180 9.35 -1.41 -0.60
N TRP A 181 9.48 -1.87 0.64
CA TRP A 181 10.26 -1.16 1.65
C TRP A 181 11.73 -1.04 1.24
N LEU A 182 12.34 -2.12 0.75
CA LEU A 182 13.71 -2.09 0.22
C LEU A 182 13.85 -1.15 -0.99
N TYR A 183 12.89 -1.18 -1.91
CA TYR A 183 12.86 -0.27 -3.05
C TYR A 183 12.87 1.21 -2.61
N ASN A 184 12.05 1.56 -1.62
CA ASN A 184 11.99 2.91 -1.08
C ASN A 184 13.31 3.31 -0.38
N ILE A 185 13.91 2.40 0.39
CA ILE A 185 15.22 2.61 1.03
C ILE A 185 16.31 2.90 -0.02
N LEU A 186 16.35 2.11 -1.09
CA LEU A 186 17.37 2.24 -2.13
C LEU A 186 17.20 3.55 -2.90
N ILE A 187 15.97 3.93 -3.26
CA ILE A 187 15.72 5.20 -3.93
C ILE A 187 16.13 6.37 -3.04
N TYR A 188 15.68 6.39 -1.78
CA TYR A 188 16.01 7.50 -0.87
C TYR A 188 17.51 7.69 -0.66
N LYS A 189 18.29 6.60 -0.68
CA LYS A 189 19.72 6.68 -0.43
C LYS A 189 20.55 7.05 -1.66
N PHE A 190 20.14 6.61 -2.84
CA PHE A 190 20.98 6.64 -4.04
C PHE A 190 20.48 7.53 -5.18
N CYS A 191 19.25 8.04 -5.10
CA CYS A 191 18.65 8.95 -6.08
C CYS A 191 18.29 10.28 -5.41
#